data_AF-A0A7J4KMD9-F1
#
_entry.id   AF-A0A7J4KMD9-F1
#
_cell.length_a   1.000
_cell.length_b   1.000
_cell.length_c   1.000
_cell.angle_alpha   90.00
_cell.angle_beta   90.00
_cell.angle_gamma   90.00
#
_symmetry.space_group_name_H-M   'P 1'
#
loop_
_entity.id
_entity.type
_entity.pdbx_description
1 polymer ?
#
loop_
_entity_poly.entity_id
_entity_poly.type
_entity_poly.pdbx_seq_one_letter_code
_entity_poly.pdbx_strand_id
1 'polypeptide(L)'
;MNWNGPLRKINDYRFEIPSSYPGAQQNLHMKTSGVIYADNSMIECIRMDNAPEQVANVTMLPGIVGKSLAMPDIHWGYGFPIGGVAAMDEESGVVSPGGVGYDINCGVRLVRTNLQFTDLNPQKIQALVDEMFINVPSGLGSKAKVHLNRKQLDDVLKLGAKWAIENGYGWKEDAEYLEEHRCLEYADISKTSNEAKQRGA
;
A
#
# COMPACT_ATOMS: atom_id res chain seq x y z
N MET A 1 17.75 -5.96 14.02
CA MET A 1 18.95 -5.67 13.20
C MET A 1 18.90 -4.18 12.92
N ASN A 2 19.97 -3.45 13.25
CA ASN A 2 19.99 -1.98 13.16
C ASN A 2 20.78 -1.55 11.93
N TRP A 3 20.39 -0.44 11.32
CA TRP A 3 21.08 0.15 10.18
C TRP A 3 22.31 0.95 10.60
N ASN A 4 23.49 0.44 10.21
CA ASN A 4 24.78 1.10 10.40
C ASN A 4 25.36 1.71 9.11
N GLY A 5 24.60 1.65 8.01
CA GLY A 5 25.02 2.20 6.73
C GLY A 5 24.93 3.74 6.66
N PRO A 6 25.40 4.32 5.56
CA PRO A 6 25.41 5.76 5.34
C PRO A 6 23.99 6.32 5.12
N LEU A 7 23.71 7.45 5.75
CA LEU A 7 22.58 8.32 5.45
C LEU A 7 23.11 9.75 5.33
N ARG A 8 23.38 10.20 4.11
CA ARG A 8 23.92 11.53 3.83
C ARG A 8 22.77 12.52 3.77
N LYS A 9 22.72 13.47 4.70
CA LYS A 9 21.69 14.52 4.68
C LYS A 9 21.81 15.34 3.39
N ILE A 10 20.75 15.37 2.60
CA ILE A 10 20.63 16.24 1.41
C ILE A 10 20.06 17.59 1.85
N ASN A 11 18.96 17.56 2.61
CA ASN A 11 18.33 18.73 3.22
C ASN A 11 17.54 18.30 4.47
N ASP A 12 16.72 19.18 5.03
CA ASP A 12 16.01 18.93 6.29
C ASP A 12 15.03 17.77 6.28
N TYR A 13 14.63 17.28 5.10
CA TYR A 13 13.62 16.24 4.95
C TYR A 13 14.07 15.08 4.07
N ARG A 14 15.34 15.02 3.67
CA ARG A 14 15.85 13.99 2.74
C ARG A 14 17.25 13.53 3.09
N PHE A 15 17.42 12.22 3.11
CA PHE A 15 18.68 11.54 3.40
C PHE A 15 18.98 10.53 2.30
N GLU A 16 20.20 10.56 1.78
CA GLU A 16 20.65 9.71 0.69
C GLU A 16 21.43 8.50 1.21
N ILE A 17 21.12 7.32 0.66
CA ILE A 17 22.01 6.17 0.65
C ILE A 17 22.80 6.26 -0.67
N PRO A 18 24.10 6.64 -0.63
CA PRO A 18 24.89 6.80 -1.84
C PRO A 18 25.01 5.47 -2.59
N SER A 19 25.01 5.51 -3.92
CA SER A 19 25.18 4.31 -4.77
C SER A 19 26.53 3.60 -4.58
N SER A 20 27.49 4.25 -3.91
CA SER A 20 28.76 3.64 -3.52
C SER A 20 28.66 2.74 -2.28
N TYR A 21 27.49 2.65 -1.63
CA TYR A 21 27.31 1.78 -0.48
C TYR A 21 27.33 0.30 -0.93
N PRO A 22 28.24 -0.53 -0.40
CA PRO A 22 28.42 -1.90 -0.89
C PRO A 22 27.43 -2.90 -0.26
N GLY A 23 26.48 -2.44 0.57
CA GLY A 23 25.63 -3.31 1.37
C GLY A 23 26.29 -3.86 2.63
N ALA A 24 25.46 -4.40 3.52
CA ALA A 24 25.94 -5.02 4.75
C ALA A 24 26.84 -6.24 4.49
N GLN A 25 26.62 -6.94 3.37
CA GLN A 25 27.40 -8.11 2.94
C GLN A 25 28.48 -7.78 1.89
N GLN A 26 28.72 -6.50 1.61
CA GLN A 26 29.70 -6.03 0.62
C GLN A 26 29.52 -6.60 -0.80
N ASN A 27 28.27 -6.86 -1.19
CA ASN A 27 27.91 -7.48 -2.46
C ASN A 27 26.87 -6.69 -3.27
N LEU A 28 26.47 -5.49 -2.82
CA LEU A 28 25.54 -4.67 -3.57
C LEU A 28 26.27 -3.91 -4.68
N HIS A 29 25.69 -3.99 -5.87
CA HIS A 29 26.09 -3.22 -7.04
C HIS A 29 24.93 -2.30 -7.42
N MET A 30 24.75 -1.25 -6.62
CA MET A 30 23.65 -0.30 -6.76
C MET A 30 23.73 0.41 -8.12
N LYS A 31 22.63 0.43 -8.88
CA LYS A 31 22.57 1.13 -10.19
C LYS A 31 22.28 2.62 -10.04
N THR A 32 21.71 3.00 -8.89
CA THR A 32 21.37 4.38 -8.52
C THR A 32 21.44 4.52 -6.99
N SER A 33 21.24 5.72 -6.46
CA SER A 33 21.16 5.98 -5.01
C SER A 33 19.75 5.72 -4.45
N GLY A 34 19.66 5.49 -3.14
CA GLY A 34 18.40 5.51 -2.40
C GLY A 34 18.15 6.87 -1.73
N VAL A 35 16.90 7.29 -1.56
CA VAL A 35 16.53 8.49 -0.78
C VAL A 35 15.41 8.16 0.20
N ILE A 36 15.65 8.46 1.46
CA ILE A 36 14.67 8.38 2.53
C ILE A 36 14.19 9.80 2.85
N TYR A 37 12.87 9.99 2.77
CA TYR A 37 12.22 11.21 3.23
C TYR A 37 11.98 11.08 4.73
N ALA A 38 12.56 11.96 5.53
CA ALA A 38 12.44 11.94 6.99
C ALA A 38 12.99 13.26 7.53
N ASP A 39 12.50 13.73 8.68
CA ASP A 39 13.17 14.79 9.42
C ASP A 39 14.30 14.22 10.31
N ASN A 40 15.11 15.10 10.92
CA ASN A 40 16.24 14.65 11.75
C ASN A 40 15.81 13.84 12.99
N SER A 41 14.60 14.08 13.53
CA SER A 41 14.10 13.38 14.72
C SER A 41 13.73 11.92 14.43
N MET A 42 13.36 11.63 13.19
CA MET A 42 12.99 10.29 12.74
C MET A 42 14.19 9.39 12.44
N ILE A 43 15.39 9.96 12.19
CA ILE A 43 16.56 9.19 11.77
C ILE A 43 16.99 8.16 12.82
N GLU A 44 16.94 8.50 14.10
CA GLU A 44 17.28 7.54 15.16
C GLU A 44 16.35 6.34 15.14
N CYS A 45 15.04 6.55 14.96
CA CYS A 45 14.06 5.47 14.82
C CYS A 45 14.30 4.64 13.56
N ILE A 46 14.54 5.27 12.41
CA ILE A 46 14.82 4.57 11.14
C ILE A 46 16.08 3.70 11.25
N ARG A 47 17.07 4.12 12.06
CA ARG A 47 18.28 3.33 12.30
C ARG A 47 18.05 2.10 13.18
N MET A 48 16.94 2.02 13.91
CA MET A 48 16.63 0.88 14.78
C MET A 48 16.18 -0.36 14.00
N ASP A 49 15.85 -0.22 12.72
CA ASP A 49 15.63 -1.34 11.82
C ASP A 49 16.63 -1.37 10.67
N ASN A 50 16.50 -2.35 9.77
CA ASN A 50 17.38 -2.48 8.61
C ASN A 50 16.66 -2.19 7.28
N ALA A 51 15.48 -1.55 7.31
CA ALA A 51 14.72 -1.19 6.12
C ALA A 51 15.52 -0.33 5.11
N PRO A 52 16.47 0.54 5.54
CA PRO A 52 17.35 1.23 4.59
C PRO A 52 18.20 0.27 3.71
N GLU A 53 18.53 -0.94 4.18
CA GLU A 53 19.19 -1.94 3.33
C GLU A 53 18.24 -2.42 2.22
N GLN A 54 16.93 -2.50 2.49
CA GLN A 54 15.94 -2.84 1.47
C GLN A 54 15.82 -1.74 0.41
N VAL A 55 15.90 -0.45 0.81
CA VAL A 55 16.02 0.67 -0.13
C VAL A 55 17.25 0.49 -1.03
N ALA A 56 18.40 0.14 -0.44
CA ALA A 56 19.62 -0.11 -1.20
C ALA A 56 19.46 -1.29 -2.18
N ASN A 57 18.87 -2.41 -1.74
CA ASN A 57 18.62 -3.59 -2.58
C ASN A 57 17.75 -3.27 -3.79
N VAL A 58 16.70 -2.46 -3.60
CA VAL A 58 15.78 -2.07 -4.69
C VAL A 58 16.51 -1.31 -5.80
N THR A 59 17.56 -0.55 -5.48
CA THR A 59 18.37 0.17 -6.50
C THR A 59 19.10 -0.75 -7.48
N MET A 60 19.19 -2.05 -7.21
CA MET A 60 19.85 -3.02 -8.10
C MET A 60 18.92 -3.58 -9.17
N LEU A 61 17.60 -3.36 -9.05
CA LEU A 61 16.63 -3.95 -9.96
C LEU A 61 16.83 -3.44 -11.41
N PRO A 62 16.71 -4.32 -12.43
CA PRO A 62 16.73 -3.90 -13.83
C PRO A 62 15.68 -2.84 -14.14
N GLY A 63 16.04 -1.88 -14.99
CA GLY A 63 15.16 -0.80 -15.42
C GLY A 63 14.70 0.17 -14.33
N ILE A 64 15.30 0.19 -13.13
CA ILE A 64 14.91 1.21 -12.12
C ILE A 64 15.12 2.63 -12.67
N VAL A 65 14.07 3.44 -12.55
CA VAL A 65 14.05 4.83 -13.01
C VAL A 65 14.31 5.76 -11.83
N GLY A 66 15.26 6.68 -11.99
CA GLY A 66 15.57 7.66 -10.95
C GLY A 66 16.26 7.02 -9.74
N LYS A 67 15.67 7.17 -8.54
CA LYS A 67 16.20 6.70 -7.26
C LYS A 67 15.21 5.74 -6.61
N SER A 68 15.68 4.80 -5.79
CA SER A 68 14.78 4.10 -4.87
C SER A 68 14.39 5.06 -3.75
N LEU A 69 13.09 5.22 -3.50
CA LEU A 69 12.58 6.16 -2.51
C LEU A 69 11.96 5.41 -1.33
N ALA A 70 11.99 6.05 -0.17
CA ALA A 70 11.25 5.61 1.00
C ALA A 70 10.63 6.80 1.72
N MET A 71 9.39 6.61 2.17
CA MET A 71 8.60 7.59 2.91
C MET A 71 9.01 7.64 4.39
N PRO A 72 8.58 8.68 5.15
CA PRO A 72 9.00 8.85 6.55
C PRO A 72 8.59 7.73 7.51
N ASP A 73 7.58 6.95 7.15
CA ASP A 73 7.07 5.78 7.87
C ASP A 73 7.75 4.46 7.44
N ILE A 74 8.91 4.56 6.76
CA ILE A 74 9.71 3.41 6.34
C ILE A 74 9.91 2.41 7.49
N HIS A 75 9.66 1.14 7.19
CA HIS A 75 10.04 0.05 8.06
C HIS A 75 10.22 -1.27 7.30
N TRP A 76 10.75 -2.26 8.00
CA TRP A 76 11.12 -3.56 7.42
C TRP A 76 9.92 -4.25 6.74
N GLY A 77 10.07 -4.54 5.44
CA GLY A 77 9.08 -5.23 4.62
C GLY A 77 9.58 -6.55 4.04
N TYR A 78 8.91 -7.03 2.99
CA TYR A 78 9.26 -8.28 2.28
C TYR A 78 9.96 -7.98 0.95
N GLY A 79 11.28 -7.94 0.97
CA GLY A 79 12.12 -7.58 -0.18
C GLY A 79 12.23 -6.07 -0.36
N PHE A 80 11.09 -5.38 -0.53
CA PHE A 80 10.99 -3.93 -0.48
C PHE A 80 10.65 -3.48 0.96
N PRO A 81 11.07 -2.27 1.37
CA PRO A 81 10.59 -1.70 2.62
C PRO A 81 9.12 -1.28 2.48
N ILE A 82 8.36 -1.37 3.57
CA ILE A 82 7.06 -0.68 3.65
C ILE A 82 7.34 0.83 3.63
N GLY A 83 6.48 1.60 2.96
CA GLY A 83 6.75 3.01 2.65
C GLY A 83 7.74 3.21 1.48
N GLY A 84 8.17 2.12 0.81
CA GLY A 84 9.03 2.19 -0.37
C GLY A 84 8.30 2.60 -1.65
N VAL A 85 8.99 3.33 -2.52
CA VAL A 85 8.53 3.65 -3.88
C VAL A 85 9.68 3.42 -4.86
N ALA A 86 9.41 2.71 -5.94
CA ALA A 86 10.35 2.54 -7.05
C ALA A 86 9.60 2.54 -8.38
N ALA A 87 10.00 3.41 -9.28
CA ALA A 87 9.55 3.38 -10.66
C ALA A 87 10.46 2.45 -11.47
N MET A 88 9.87 1.65 -12.35
CA MET A 88 10.58 0.77 -13.26
C MET A 88 10.20 1.14 -14.69
N ASP A 89 11.18 1.10 -15.58
CA ASP A 89 10.99 1.25 -17.01
C ASP A 89 10.09 0.11 -17.52
N GLU A 90 9.16 0.42 -18.42
CA GLU A 90 8.15 -0.54 -18.87
C GLU A 90 8.76 -1.70 -19.69
N GLU A 91 9.77 -1.41 -20.52
CA GLU A 91 10.35 -2.40 -21.43
C GLU A 91 11.52 -3.18 -20.80
N SER A 92 12.38 -2.48 -20.05
CA SER A 92 13.62 -3.04 -19.49
C SER A 92 13.55 -3.32 -17.98
N GLY A 93 12.45 -2.94 -17.35
CA GLY A 93 12.22 -3.08 -15.92
C GLY A 93 11.70 -4.44 -15.49
N VAL A 94 11.40 -4.53 -14.20
CA VAL A 94 10.83 -5.72 -13.57
C VAL A 94 9.59 -5.36 -12.75
N VAL A 95 8.68 -6.33 -12.62
CA VAL A 95 7.60 -6.28 -11.64
C VAL A 95 7.94 -7.23 -10.50
N SER A 96 7.88 -6.74 -9.26
CA SER A 96 8.11 -7.55 -8.06
C SER A 96 6.89 -7.50 -7.15
N PRO A 97 6.21 -8.63 -6.88
CA PRO A 97 5.08 -8.67 -5.94
C PRO A 97 5.44 -8.15 -4.55
N GLY A 98 6.69 -8.34 -4.11
CA GLY A 98 7.19 -7.81 -2.83
C GLY A 98 7.25 -6.28 -2.78
N GLY A 99 7.31 -5.61 -3.95
CA GLY A 99 7.24 -4.15 -4.05
C GLY A 99 5.82 -3.58 -4.07
N VAL A 100 4.81 -4.44 -4.23
CA VAL A 100 3.39 -4.07 -4.11
C VAL A 100 2.87 -4.40 -2.71
N GLY A 101 3.21 -5.59 -2.21
CA GLY A 101 2.75 -6.10 -0.92
C GLY A 101 1.74 -7.23 -1.06
N TYR A 102 1.51 -7.95 0.05
CA TYR A 102 0.60 -9.10 0.09
C TYR A 102 -0.88 -8.69 0.02
N ASP A 103 -1.23 -7.60 0.70
CA ASP A 103 -2.59 -7.04 0.71
C ASP A 103 -2.72 -6.00 -0.42
N ILE A 104 -2.93 -6.52 -1.63
CA ILE A 104 -2.99 -5.72 -2.86
C ILE A 104 -4.16 -4.74 -2.75
N ASN A 105 -3.89 -3.46 -3.00
CA ASN A 105 -4.86 -2.37 -2.89
C ASN A 105 -5.39 -2.15 -1.46
N CYS A 106 -4.62 -2.51 -0.43
CA CYS A 106 -4.87 -1.98 0.92
C CYS A 106 -4.88 -0.45 0.85
N GLY A 107 -5.96 0.16 1.31
CA GLY A 107 -6.21 1.57 1.03
C GLY A 107 -7.21 2.19 1.98
N VAL A 108 -7.46 3.48 1.76
CA VAL A 108 -8.32 4.30 2.63
C VAL A 108 -9.41 4.93 1.79
N ARG A 109 -10.64 4.86 2.29
CA ARG A 109 -11.78 5.64 1.78
C ARG A 109 -12.25 6.60 2.87
N LEU A 110 -12.38 7.87 2.51
CA LEU A 110 -12.93 8.90 3.39
C LEU A 110 -14.35 9.27 2.93
N VAL A 111 -15.33 9.13 3.82
CA VAL A 111 -16.71 9.55 3.57
C VAL A 111 -16.99 10.81 4.38
N ARG A 112 -17.39 11.89 3.71
CA ARG A 112 -17.76 13.14 4.37
C ARG A 112 -19.26 13.15 4.70
N THR A 113 -19.60 13.84 5.79
CA THR A 113 -20.99 14.15 6.14
C THR A 113 -21.15 15.66 6.30
N ASN A 114 -22.40 16.12 6.45
CA ASN A 114 -22.68 17.51 6.83
C ASN A 114 -22.75 17.70 8.35
N LEU A 115 -22.52 16.65 9.14
CA LEU A 115 -22.52 16.76 10.60
C LEU A 115 -21.29 17.55 11.06
N GLN A 116 -21.50 18.39 12.06
CA GLN A 116 -20.44 19.09 12.77
C GLN A 116 -20.12 18.39 14.08
N PHE A 117 -18.98 18.72 14.68
CA PHE A 117 -18.60 18.20 15.98
C PHE A 117 -19.68 18.44 17.05
N THR A 118 -20.38 19.59 16.97
CA THR A 118 -21.47 19.95 17.89
C THR A 118 -22.73 19.09 17.75
N ASP A 119 -22.92 18.38 16.64
CA ASP A 119 -24.06 17.47 16.45
C ASP A 119 -23.86 16.13 17.19
N LEU A 120 -22.61 15.85 17.55
CA LEU A 120 -22.16 14.60 18.16
C LEU A 120 -21.87 14.83 19.65
N ASN A 121 -22.52 14.04 20.49
CA ASN A 121 -22.16 13.91 21.90
C ASN A 121 -21.64 12.48 22.16
N PRO A 122 -21.01 12.21 23.32
CA PRO A 122 -20.43 10.90 23.60
C PRO A 122 -21.41 9.73 23.44
N GLN A 123 -22.68 9.92 23.81
CA GLN A 123 -23.72 8.89 23.69
C GLN A 123 -24.08 8.58 22.25
N LYS A 124 -24.20 9.61 21.39
CA LYS A 124 -24.42 9.43 19.95
C LYS A 124 -23.22 8.77 19.28
N ILE A 125 -22.00 9.15 19.67
CA ILE A 125 -20.78 8.53 19.13
C ILE A 125 -20.76 7.04 19.47
N GLN A 126 -21.06 6.68 20.73
CA GLN A 126 -21.13 5.29 21.14
C GLN A 126 -22.17 4.52 20.32
N ALA A 127 -23.40 5.02 20.24
CA ALA A 127 -24.46 4.38 19.46
C ALA A 127 -24.09 4.21 17.98
N LEU A 128 -23.45 5.21 17.37
CA LEU A 128 -22.99 5.14 15.98
C LEU A 128 -21.89 4.09 15.80
N VAL A 129 -20.92 4.02 16.71
CA VAL A 129 -19.83 3.04 16.65
C VAL A 129 -20.37 1.62 16.83
N ASP A 130 -21.28 1.41 17.78
CA ASP A 130 -21.92 0.12 18.01
C ASP A 130 -22.70 -0.33 16.76
N GLU A 131 -23.47 0.58 16.15
CA GLU A 131 -24.23 0.30 14.93
C GLU A 131 -23.29 0.02 13.72
N MET A 132 -22.18 0.75 13.60
CA MET A 132 -21.15 0.46 12.58
C MET A 132 -20.52 -0.92 12.79
N PHE A 133 -20.21 -1.29 14.03
CA PHE A 133 -19.62 -2.60 14.34
C PHE A 133 -20.56 -3.76 14.03
N ILE A 134 -21.86 -3.58 14.27
CA ILE A 134 -22.90 -4.55 13.89
C ILE A 134 -23.04 -4.65 12.37
N ASN A 135 -22.87 -3.53 11.65
CA ASN A 135 -23.12 -3.46 10.21
C ASN A 135 -21.92 -3.72 9.32
N VAL A 136 -20.70 -3.57 9.84
CA VAL A 136 -19.45 -3.81 9.12
C VAL A 136 -18.71 -4.96 9.80
N PRO A 137 -18.86 -6.21 9.30
CA PRO A 137 -18.19 -7.36 9.88
C PRO A 137 -16.67 -7.16 9.93
N SER A 138 -16.07 -7.41 11.09
CA SER A 138 -14.63 -7.28 11.31
C SER A 138 -14.08 -8.46 12.11
N GLY A 139 -12.77 -8.70 12.04
CA GLY A 139 -12.10 -9.81 12.73
C GLY A 139 -11.90 -11.07 11.88
N LEU A 140 -10.93 -11.90 12.28
CA LEU A 140 -10.56 -13.12 11.56
C LEU A 140 -11.71 -14.15 11.62
N GLY A 141 -12.16 -14.61 10.46
CA GLY A 141 -13.24 -15.62 10.35
C GLY A 141 -14.65 -15.05 10.41
N SER A 142 -14.82 -13.74 10.54
CA SER A 142 -16.11 -13.07 10.39
C SER A 142 -16.63 -13.24 8.96
N LYS A 143 -17.94 -13.50 8.84
CA LYS A 143 -18.60 -13.71 7.54
C LYS A 143 -19.24 -12.42 7.05
N ALA A 144 -19.17 -12.20 5.74
CA ALA A 144 -19.83 -11.07 5.10
C ALA A 144 -21.36 -11.18 5.22
N LYS A 145 -22.04 -10.03 5.31
CA LYS A 145 -23.52 -10.00 5.22
C LYS A 145 -24.00 -10.31 3.80
N VAL A 146 -23.20 -9.92 2.79
CA VAL A 146 -23.44 -10.20 1.37
C VAL A 146 -22.69 -11.47 1.00
N HIS A 147 -23.42 -12.47 0.49
CA HIS A 147 -22.82 -13.72 0.03
C HIS A 147 -22.78 -13.73 -1.50
N LEU A 148 -21.58 -13.85 -2.06
CA LEU A 148 -21.38 -13.88 -3.50
C LEU A 148 -21.21 -15.32 -3.95
N ASN A 149 -21.92 -15.70 -5.02
CA ASN A 149 -21.54 -16.91 -5.74
C ASN A 149 -20.31 -16.64 -6.61
N ARG A 150 -19.70 -17.71 -7.13
CA ARG A 150 -18.48 -17.63 -7.93
C ARG A 150 -18.57 -16.68 -9.14
N LYS A 151 -19.71 -16.66 -9.83
CA LYS A 151 -19.92 -15.77 -10.98
C LYS A 151 -19.98 -14.31 -10.54
N GLN A 152 -20.68 -14.02 -9.45
CA GLN A 152 -20.74 -12.66 -8.90
C GLN A 152 -19.37 -12.19 -8.41
N LEU A 153 -18.57 -13.08 -7.83
CA LEU A 153 -17.19 -12.75 -7.45
C LEU A 153 -16.34 -12.42 -8.70
N ASP A 154 -16.47 -13.18 -9.78
CA ASP A 154 -15.80 -12.84 -11.04
C ASP A 154 -16.26 -11.46 -11.57
N ASP A 155 -17.56 -11.15 -11.50
CA ASP A 155 -18.08 -9.83 -11.87
C ASP A 155 -17.49 -8.71 -10.98
N VAL A 156 -17.33 -8.94 -9.67
CA VAL A 156 -16.67 -7.99 -8.75
C VAL A 156 -15.21 -7.77 -9.13
N LEU A 157 -14.46 -8.84 -9.40
CA LEU A 157 -13.05 -8.75 -9.80
C LEU A 157 -12.87 -7.99 -11.12
N LYS A 158 -13.86 -8.07 -12.02
CA LYS A 158 -13.83 -7.38 -13.32
C LYS A 158 -14.27 -5.93 -13.27
N LEU A 159 -15.28 -5.63 -12.46
CA LEU A 159 -15.96 -4.33 -12.47
C LEU A 159 -15.54 -3.44 -11.29
N GLY A 160 -14.87 -4.00 -10.28
CA GLY A 160 -14.50 -3.28 -9.06
C GLY A 160 -15.72 -2.68 -8.36
N ALA A 161 -15.59 -1.45 -7.88
CA ALA A 161 -16.70 -0.76 -7.20
C ALA A 161 -17.88 -0.41 -8.13
N LYS A 162 -17.74 -0.54 -9.46
CA LYS A 162 -18.88 -0.40 -10.38
C LYS A 162 -19.93 -1.49 -10.12
N TRP A 163 -19.50 -2.73 -9.85
CA TRP A 163 -20.41 -3.81 -9.48
C TRP A 163 -21.22 -3.44 -8.23
N ALA A 164 -20.55 -2.87 -7.23
CA ALA A 164 -21.19 -2.48 -5.97
C ALA A 164 -22.30 -1.43 -6.23
N ILE A 165 -22.00 -0.38 -6.99
CA ILE A 165 -22.97 0.68 -7.35
C ILE A 165 -24.15 0.10 -8.16
N GLU A 166 -23.89 -0.76 -9.15
CA GLU A 166 -24.93 -1.39 -9.97
C GLU A 166 -25.82 -2.35 -9.17
N ASN A 167 -25.34 -2.86 -8.04
CA ASN A 167 -26.08 -3.72 -7.12
C ASN A 167 -26.66 -2.96 -5.91
N GLY A 168 -26.68 -1.62 -5.95
CA GLY A 168 -27.33 -0.77 -4.94
C GLY A 168 -26.46 -0.40 -3.73
N TYR A 169 -25.16 -0.66 -3.79
CA TYR A 169 -24.20 -0.31 -2.74
C TYR A 169 -23.44 0.97 -3.13
N GLY A 170 -24.04 2.11 -2.83
CA GLY A 170 -23.48 3.44 -3.09
C GLY A 170 -24.29 4.24 -4.09
N TRP A 171 -23.70 5.32 -4.59
CA TRP A 171 -24.31 6.23 -5.56
C TRP A 171 -23.53 6.26 -6.88
N LYS A 172 -24.14 6.80 -7.94
CA LYS A 172 -23.48 6.85 -9.26
C LYS A 172 -22.23 7.74 -9.22
N GLU A 173 -22.31 8.80 -8.43
CA GLU A 173 -21.31 9.83 -8.22
C GLU A 173 -20.09 9.31 -7.46
N ASP A 174 -20.22 8.22 -6.69
CA ASP A 174 -19.10 7.65 -5.94
C ASP A 174 -17.93 7.30 -6.87
N ALA A 175 -18.22 6.93 -8.12
CA ALA A 175 -17.22 6.61 -9.14
C ALA A 175 -16.26 7.77 -9.47
N GLU A 176 -16.65 9.02 -9.22
CA GLU A 176 -15.84 10.20 -9.50
C GLU A 176 -14.76 10.46 -8.44
N TYR A 177 -14.93 9.85 -7.25
CA TYR A 177 -14.08 10.10 -6.08
C TYR A 177 -13.22 8.88 -5.71
N LEU A 178 -13.12 7.91 -6.61
CA LEU A 178 -12.26 6.73 -6.45
C LEU A 178 -11.09 6.81 -7.42
N GLU A 179 -9.90 6.48 -6.91
CA GLU A 179 -8.72 6.25 -7.74
C GLU A 179 -9.03 5.23 -8.85
N GLU A 180 -8.37 5.37 -10.00
CA GLU A 180 -8.60 4.54 -11.20
C GLU A 180 -10.06 4.48 -11.63
N HIS A 181 -10.82 5.56 -11.39
CA HIS A 181 -12.25 5.64 -11.70
C HIS A 181 -13.04 4.39 -11.27
N ARG A 182 -12.68 3.81 -10.12
CA ARG A 182 -13.27 2.62 -9.46
C ARG A 182 -12.80 1.23 -9.94
N CYS A 183 -11.99 1.13 -11.00
CA CYS A 183 -11.59 -0.16 -11.56
C CYS A 183 -10.34 -0.06 -12.46
N LEU A 184 -9.38 -0.96 -12.26
CA LEU A 184 -8.29 -1.18 -13.21
C LEU A 184 -8.81 -1.92 -14.44
N GLU A 185 -8.77 -1.29 -15.62
CA GLU A 185 -9.36 -1.84 -16.85
C GLU A 185 -8.69 -3.12 -17.35
N TYR A 186 -7.43 -3.32 -17.00
CA TYR A 186 -6.59 -4.42 -17.49
C TYR A 186 -6.68 -5.71 -16.64
N ALA A 187 -7.63 -5.78 -15.70
CA ALA A 187 -7.78 -6.94 -14.82
C ALA A 187 -8.17 -8.22 -15.60
N ASP A 188 -7.29 -9.23 -15.57
CA ASP A 188 -7.54 -10.56 -16.14
C ASP A 188 -7.82 -11.60 -15.03
N ILE A 189 -9.11 -11.91 -14.87
CA ILE A 189 -9.65 -12.85 -13.88
C ILE A 189 -9.08 -14.27 -14.05
N SER A 190 -8.62 -14.64 -15.26
CA SER A 190 -8.03 -15.95 -15.52
C SER A 190 -6.69 -16.14 -14.81
N LYS A 191 -6.04 -15.04 -14.39
CA LYS A 191 -4.78 -15.05 -13.65
C LYS A 191 -4.96 -15.18 -12.13
N THR A 192 -6.20 -15.08 -11.63
CA THR A 192 -6.50 -15.27 -10.20
C THR A 192 -6.77 -16.74 -9.91
N SER A 193 -5.98 -17.33 -9.00
CA SER A 193 -6.13 -18.75 -8.64
C SER A 193 -7.46 -19.07 -7.97
N ASN A 194 -7.84 -20.34 -7.99
CA ASN A 194 -9.06 -20.80 -7.33
C ASN A 194 -8.99 -20.60 -5.81
N GLU A 195 -7.81 -20.78 -5.22
CA GLU A 195 -7.56 -20.64 -3.79
C GLU A 195 -7.74 -19.17 -3.36
N ALA A 196 -7.25 -18.22 -4.17
CA ALA A 196 -7.46 -16.79 -3.90
C ALA A 196 -8.95 -16.42 -3.97
N LYS A 197 -9.67 -16.93 -4.98
CA LYS A 197 -11.13 -16.73 -5.09
C LYS A 197 -11.88 -17.35 -3.93
N GLN A 198 -11.53 -18.57 -3.53
CA GLN A 198 -12.16 -19.26 -2.40
C GLN A 198 -11.90 -18.53 -1.07
N ARG A 199 -10.74 -17.91 -0.92
CA ARG A 199 -10.41 -17.11 0.27
C ARG A 199 -11.19 -15.80 0.33
N GLY A 200 -11.50 -15.18 -0.82
CA GLY A 200 -12.20 -13.90 -0.88
C GLY A 200 -13.72 -13.97 -1.01
N ALA A 201 -14.29 -15.16 -1.24
CA ALA A 201 -15.73 -15.40 -1.40
C ALA A 201 -16.51 -15.32 -0.08
#